data_AF-A0A409VLN7-F1
#
_entry.id   AF-A0A409VLN7-F1
#
_cell.length_a   1.000
_cell.length_b   1.000
_cell.length_c   1.000
_cell.angle_alpha   90.00
_cell.angle_beta   90.00
_cell.angle_gamma   90.00
#
_symmetry.space_group_name_H-M   'P 1'
#
loop_
_entity.id
_entity.type
_entity.pdbx_description
1 polymer ?
#
loop_
_entity_poly.entity_id
_entity_poly.type
_entity_poly.pdbx_seq_one_letter_code
_entity_poly.pdbx_strand_id
1 'polypeptide(L)'
;MFRSFAPITLLTLASAALSQALSGSALASEALTRRATVCNGHSELCSRSFGNITFVGAHDSYAIGVNNLAANQDQSITQQLNDGIRMLQMQAHNQAGVIRLCHTSCSLFDGGTLQDFLTTVKQWMDSNPNEVLSLLIVNIDNLPAASYDPVFKAAGLDTLSYAPPTLTMPATGWPTLGSLIDSGKRLLTFLDNAADLNSVPYLLDEFTNIWETAFNVVDPTFDCNVNRTKGDPTTQMFLINHFLDKMLLGQPVPDIDKANQTNAATGVGSLGVHVNTCVADHGRPPNFLLVDFYEYGGGSVFQVAADINGVPYNPTTPVATPASSSNGSSTSGTDGTGGVTSKPLGGGSSTMHNLSIYSHLLSSFALLAAATFLS
;
A
#
# COMPACT_ATOMS: atom_id res chain seq x y z
N MET A 1 -50.53 -6.05 -104.36
CA MET A 1 -49.91 -4.83 -103.81
C MET A 1 -50.14 -4.82 -102.31
N PHE A 2 -49.06 -4.84 -101.50
CA PHE A 2 -48.98 -4.50 -100.06
C PHE A 2 -49.86 -5.33 -99.08
N ARG A 3 -49.51 -5.75 -97.85
CA ARG A 3 -48.37 -5.58 -96.93
C ARG A 3 -48.52 -6.66 -95.83
N SER A 4 -47.41 -7.33 -95.51
CA SER A 4 -46.88 -7.63 -94.16
C SER A 4 -47.71 -7.24 -92.92
N PHE A 5 -47.78 -8.13 -91.91
CA PHE A 5 -47.19 -8.01 -90.56
C PHE A 5 -47.84 -9.01 -89.57
N ALA A 6 -47.01 -9.83 -88.89
CA ALA A 6 -47.32 -10.50 -87.61
C ALA A 6 -47.32 -9.43 -86.47
N PRO A 7 -47.81 -9.65 -85.22
CA PRO A 7 -47.43 -10.75 -84.31
C PRO A 7 -48.52 -11.12 -83.24
N ILE A 8 -48.19 -11.95 -82.24
CA ILE A 8 -48.40 -11.72 -80.78
C ILE A 8 -47.98 -13.00 -80.04
N THR A 9 -46.83 -12.94 -79.36
CA THR A 9 -46.42 -13.89 -78.32
C THR A 9 -46.46 -13.11 -77.01
N LEU A 10 -47.30 -13.52 -76.06
CA LEU A 10 -47.40 -12.91 -74.72
C LEU A 10 -46.19 -13.37 -73.87
N LEU A 11 -45.33 -12.44 -73.48
CA LEU A 11 -44.31 -12.63 -72.45
C LEU A 11 -44.95 -12.46 -71.06
N THR A 12 -44.75 -13.44 -70.17
CA THR A 12 -45.06 -13.36 -68.76
C THR A 12 -44.02 -12.49 -68.03
N LEU A 13 -44.47 -11.46 -67.31
CA LEU A 13 -43.65 -10.63 -66.42
C LEU A 13 -43.51 -11.33 -65.06
N ALA A 14 -42.31 -11.82 -64.74
CA ALA A 14 -41.94 -12.20 -63.38
C ALA A 14 -41.57 -10.94 -62.58
N SER A 15 -42.29 -10.67 -61.50
CA SER A 15 -41.97 -9.60 -60.55
C SER A 15 -40.88 -10.08 -59.60
N ALA A 16 -39.67 -9.52 -59.71
CA ALA A 16 -38.61 -9.71 -58.72
C ALA A 16 -38.76 -8.67 -57.61
N ALA A 17 -39.15 -9.12 -56.41
CA ALA A 17 -39.15 -8.30 -55.20
C ALA A 17 -37.72 -8.18 -54.66
N LEU A 18 -37.13 -6.99 -54.77
CA LEU A 18 -35.81 -6.68 -54.25
C LEU A 18 -35.93 -6.32 -52.76
N SER A 19 -35.69 -7.30 -51.87
CA SER A 19 -35.53 -7.04 -50.45
C SER A 19 -34.15 -6.45 -50.21
N GLN A 20 -34.08 -5.15 -49.94
CA GLN A 20 -32.84 -4.47 -49.54
C GLN A 20 -32.52 -4.83 -48.08
N ALA A 21 -31.49 -5.65 -47.88
CA ALA A 21 -30.88 -5.83 -46.56
C ALA A 21 -30.08 -4.56 -46.22
N LEU A 22 -30.58 -3.76 -45.27
CA LEU A 22 -29.76 -2.74 -44.63
C LEU A 22 -28.77 -3.45 -43.70
N SER A 23 -27.56 -3.70 -44.20
CA SER A 23 -26.41 -4.02 -43.36
C SER A 23 -26.05 -2.78 -42.54
N GLY A 24 -26.62 -2.68 -41.34
CA GLY A 24 -26.21 -1.69 -40.34
C GLY A 24 -24.80 -2.02 -39.88
N SER A 25 -23.82 -1.25 -40.34
CA SER A 25 -22.47 -1.27 -39.79
C SER A 25 -22.53 -0.79 -38.34
N ALA A 26 -22.52 -1.72 -37.39
CA ALA A 26 -22.26 -1.39 -36.00
C ALA A 26 -20.81 -0.90 -35.92
N LEU A 27 -20.61 0.41 -35.91
CA LEU A 27 -19.36 1.01 -35.48
C LEU A 27 -19.18 0.58 -34.02
N ALA A 28 -18.27 -0.36 -33.76
CA ALA A 28 -17.79 -0.62 -32.43
C ALA A 28 -17.23 0.72 -31.90
N SER A 29 -17.90 1.29 -30.91
CA SER A 29 -17.33 2.39 -30.14
C SER A 29 -16.15 1.79 -29.38
N GLU A 30 -14.96 1.79 -29.99
CA GLU A 30 -13.72 1.63 -29.24
C GLU A 30 -13.74 2.72 -28.17
N ALA A 31 -13.98 2.34 -26.92
CA ALA A 31 -13.82 3.25 -25.82
C ALA A 31 -12.37 3.77 -25.92
N LEU A 32 -12.22 5.09 -26.10
CA LEU A 32 -10.91 5.73 -26.03
C LEU A 32 -10.36 5.47 -24.62
N THR A 33 -9.54 4.43 -24.46
CA THR A 33 -8.89 4.16 -23.19
C THR A 33 -7.92 5.29 -22.92
N ARG A 34 -8.24 6.12 -21.91
CA ARG A 34 -7.35 7.20 -21.48
C ARG A 34 -6.06 6.57 -20.95
N ARG A 35 -4.97 6.79 -21.67
CA ARG A 35 -3.63 6.39 -21.22
C ARG A 35 -3.17 7.29 -20.07
N ALA A 36 -2.63 6.70 -19.02
CA ALA A 36 -1.99 7.43 -17.94
C ALA A 36 -0.80 8.23 -18.47
N THR A 37 -0.80 9.55 -18.22
CA THR A 37 0.29 10.46 -18.61
C THR A 37 1.17 10.86 -17.43
N VAL A 38 0.70 10.59 -16.21
CA VAL A 38 1.40 10.79 -14.94
C VAL A 38 1.08 9.57 -14.08
N CYS A 39 2.10 8.95 -13.50
CA CYS A 39 1.98 7.74 -12.70
C CYS A 39 2.78 7.94 -11.41
N ASN A 40 2.11 7.85 -10.26
CA ASN A 40 2.69 8.18 -8.96
C ASN A 40 3.41 9.55 -8.96
N GLY A 41 2.75 10.57 -9.52
CA GLY A 41 3.28 11.94 -9.59
C GLY A 41 4.28 12.23 -10.72
N HIS A 42 4.77 11.22 -11.46
CA HIS A 42 5.80 11.41 -12.50
C HIS A 42 5.39 10.80 -13.85
N SER A 43 5.65 11.51 -14.93
CA SER A 43 5.37 11.02 -16.30
C SER A 43 6.34 9.91 -16.72
N GLU A 44 7.59 10.02 -16.25
CA GLU A 44 8.73 9.16 -16.50
C GLU A 44 8.50 7.74 -15.96
N LEU A 45 7.67 7.61 -14.92
CA LEU A 45 7.36 6.32 -14.30
C LEU A 45 6.28 5.53 -15.07
N CYS A 46 5.48 6.16 -15.93
CA CYS A 46 4.40 5.46 -16.62
C CYS A 46 4.87 4.34 -17.57
N SER A 47 6.03 4.52 -18.20
CA SER A 47 6.64 3.50 -19.06
C SER A 47 7.54 2.52 -18.31
N ARG A 48 7.76 2.72 -17.01
CA ARG A 48 8.69 1.92 -16.21
C ARG A 48 7.95 0.75 -15.56
N SER A 49 8.56 -0.44 -15.61
CA SER A 49 8.05 -1.64 -14.93
C SER A 49 7.95 -1.40 -13.43
N PHE A 50 6.88 -1.87 -12.80
CA PHE A 50 6.69 -1.82 -11.35
C PHE A 50 7.90 -2.41 -10.60
N GLY A 51 8.43 -3.55 -11.08
CA GLY A 51 9.61 -4.17 -10.47
C GLY A 51 10.94 -3.50 -10.81
N ASN A 52 10.92 -2.37 -11.53
CA ASN A 52 12.09 -1.51 -11.74
C ASN A 52 11.91 -0.14 -11.05
N ILE A 53 10.99 0.02 -10.11
CA ILE A 53 10.78 1.29 -9.37
C ILE A 53 11.04 1.06 -7.89
N THR A 54 11.63 2.07 -7.25
CA THR A 54 11.78 2.16 -5.79
C THR A 54 10.62 2.95 -5.19
N PHE A 55 9.89 2.36 -4.25
CA PHE A 55 8.78 2.97 -3.54
C PHE A 55 9.14 3.14 -2.07
N VAL A 56 8.74 4.27 -1.46
CA VAL A 56 8.79 4.40 0.00
C VAL A 56 7.59 3.69 0.60
N GLY A 57 7.84 2.87 1.62
CA GLY A 57 6.84 2.15 2.37
C GLY A 57 6.79 2.57 3.84
N ALA A 58 5.60 2.54 4.44
CA ALA A 58 5.42 2.75 5.88
C ALA A 58 5.30 1.39 6.58
N HIS A 59 6.25 1.10 7.47
CA HIS A 59 6.22 -0.07 8.36
C HIS A 59 5.09 0.09 9.38
N ASP A 60 4.34 -0.99 9.60
CA ASP A 60 3.16 -1.04 10.46
C ASP A 60 2.33 0.24 10.39
N SER A 61 1.95 0.61 9.17
CA SER A 61 1.32 1.89 8.81
C SER A 61 0.13 2.30 9.68
N TYR A 62 -0.58 1.33 10.28
CA TYR A 62 -1.73 1.50 11.17
C TYR A 62 -1.35 1.83 12.62
N ALA A 63 -0.11 1.55 13.03
CA ALA A 63 0.40 1.73 14.39
C ALA A 63 0.72 3.22 14.63
N ILE A 64 -0.34 4.04 14.64
CA ILE A 64 -0.25 5.50 14.67
C ILE A 64 -0.31 6.01 16.11
N GLY A 65 0.71 6.76 16.55
CA GLY A 65 0.65 7.45 17.84
C GLY A 65 1.93 8.19 18.24
N VAL A 66 1.76 9.22 19.07
CA VAL A 66 2.88 10.04 19.60
C VAL A 66 3.29 9.68 21.03
N ASN A 67 2.54 8.80 21.70
CA ASN A 67 2.74 8.43 23.11
C ASN A 67 2.63 6.90 23.32
N ASN A 68 2.88 6.09 22.29
CA ASN A 68 2.90 4.64 22.40
C ASN A 68 4.26 4.12 21.92
N LEU A 69 4.88 3.24 22.71
CA LEU A 69 6.18 2.64 22.41
C LEU A 69 6.11 1.63 21.25
N ALA A 70 4.91 1.17 20.90
CA ALA A 70 4.66 0.29 19.76
C ALA A 70 4.09 1.05 18.55
N ALA A 71 4.18 2.39 18.53
CA ALA A 71 3.82 3.16 17.35
C ALA A 71 5.00 3.19 16.36
N ASN A 72 4.70 3.08 15.08
CA ASN A 72 5.67 3.14 13.98
C ASN A 72 5.48 4.39 13.12
N GLN A 73 4.30 5.00 13.18
CA GLN A 73 3.95 6.21 12.44
C GLN A 73 3.24 7.20 13.37
N ASP A 74 3.20 8.47 13.00
CA ASP A 74 2.39 9.46 13.72
C ASP A 74 1.33 10.16 12.84
N GLN A 75 1.35 9.88 11.54
CA GLN A 75 0.41 10.41 10.54
C GLN A 75 -0.69 9.40 10.17
N SER A 76 -1.89 9.92 9.86
CA SER A 76 -2.99 9.11 9.35
C SER A 76 -2.64 8.38 8.04
N ILE A 77 -3.32 7.28 7.73
CA ILE A 77 -3.13 6.52 6.47
C ILE A 77 -3.29 7.42 5.24
N THR A 78 -4.30 8.28 5.23
CA THR A 78 -4.52 9.24 4.15
C THR A 78 -3.34 10.20 4.01
N GLN A 79 -2.77 10.66 5.13
CA GLN A 79 -1.63 11.57 5.12
C GLN A 79 -0.34 10.87 4.63
N GLN A 80 -0.07 9.64 5.10
CA GLN A 80 1.03 8.80 4.59
C GLN A 80 0.96 8.70 3.05
N LEU A 81 -0.21 8.37 2.52
CA LEU A 81 -0.43 8.24 1.07
C LEU A 81 -0.30 9.58 0.33
N ASN A 82 -0.82 10.67 0.90
CA ASN A 82 -0.69 12.02 0.31
C ASN A 82 0.77 12.48 0.23
N ASP A 83 1.59 12.14 1.23
CA ASP A 83 2.99 12.57 1.30
C ASP A 83 3.91 11.78 0.36
N GLY A 84 3.47 10.61 -0.11
CA GLY A 84 4.19 9.85 -1.14
C GLY A 84 4.42 8.38 -0.80
N ILE A 85 3.92 7.87 0.33
CA ILE A 85 4.00 6.44 0.65
C ILE A 85 3.25 5.64 -0.42
N ARG A 86 3.91 4.63 -0.99
CA ARG A 86 3.35 3.73 -2.03
C ARG A 86 3.48 2.26 -1.69
N MET A 87 3.89 1.94 -0.47
CA MET A 87 3.65 0.66 0.18
C MET A 87 3.13 0.89 1.60
N LEU A 88 2.01 0.29 1.96
CA LEU A 88 1.57 0.22 3.35
C LEU A 88 1.81 -1.20 3.84
N GLN A 89 2.62 -1.38 4.88
CA GLN A 89 2.76 -2.68 5.54
C GLN A 89 1.88 -2.73 6.80
N MET A 90 1.33 -3.91 7.09
CA MET A 90 0.53 -4.17 8.28
C MET A 90 0.70 -5.60 8.81
N GLN A 91 0.58 -5.78 10.12
CA GLN A 91 0.49 -7.09 10.78
C GLN A 91 -0.99 -7.47 10.97
N ALA A 92 -1.39 -8.60 10.40
CA ALA A 92 -2.75 -9.12 10.49
C ALA A 92 -2.86 -10.24 11.51
N HIS A 93 -3.81 -10.09 12.43
CA HIS A 93 -4.14 -11.06 13.46
C HIS A 93 -5.61 -11.44 13.43
N ASN A 94 -5.92 -12.69 13.75
CA ASN A 94 -7.26 -13.19 13.95
C ASN A 94 -7.72 -12.96 15.39
N GLN A 95 -8.60 -11.99 15.60
CA GLN A 95 -9.25 -11.81 16.89
C GLN A 95 -10.72 -12.26 16.80
N ALA A 96 -11.00 -13.47 17.30
CA ALA A 96 -12.34 -14.04 17.36
C ALA A 96 -13.08 -14.07 16.00
N GLY A 97 -12.36 -14.35 14.90
CA GLY A 97 -12.91 -14.43 13.54
C GLY A 97 -12.88 -13.10 12.78
N VAL A 98 -12.37 -12.03 13.38
CA VAL A 98 -12.18 -10.73 12.72
C VAL A 98 -10.68 -10.49 12.53
N ILE A 99 -10.29 -10.15 11.30
CA ILE A 99 -8.90 -9.76 11.01
C ILE A 99 -8.68 -8.34 11.52
N ARG A 100 -7.78 -8.20 12.50
CA ARG A 100 -7.37 -6.93 13.11
C ARG A 100 -5.92 -6.63 12.82
N LEU A 101 -5.58 -5.34 12.86
CA LEU A 101 -4.22 -4.86 12.69
C LEU A 101 -3.60 -4.63 14.06
N CYS A 102 -2.63 -5.47 14.42
CA CYS A 102 -2.08 -5.46 15.77
C CYS A 102 -0.56 -5.60 15.75
N HIS A 103 0.15 -4.78 16.52
CA HIS A 103 1.61 -4.82 16.56
C HIS A 103 2.03 -5.95 17.48
N THR A 104 2.46 -7.09 16.92
CA THR A 104 2.74 -8.36 17.63
C THR A 104 1.53 -9.00 18.31
N SER A 105 0.67 -8.22 18.97
CA SER A 105 -0.57 -8.64 19.62
C SER A 105 -1.50 -7.45 19.83
N CYS A 106 -2.81 -7.69 19.84
CA CYS A 106 -3.80 -6.60 20.01
C CYS A 106 -3.80 -6.00 21.43
N SER A 107 -3.19 -6.67 22.41
CA SER A 107 -2.95 -6.10 23.74
C SER A 107 -1.81 -5.08 23.76
N LEU A 108 -0.88 -5.18 22.82
CA LEU A 108 0.26 -4.27 22.71
C LEU A 108 -0.13 -3.02 21.91
N PHE A 109 -0.69 -3.23 20.72
CA PHE A 109 -1.29 -2.16 19.91
C PHE A 109 -2.41 -2.76 19.08
N ASP A 110 -3.55 -2.07 19.01
CA ASP A 110 -4.68 -2.45 18.15
C ASP A 110 -5.09 -1.24 17.31
N GLY A 111 -4.80 -1.29 16.02
CA GLY A 111 -5.13 -0.25 15.06
C GLY A 111 -6.50 -0.37 14.42
N GLY A 112 -7.34 -1.31 14.88
CA GLY A 112 -8.66 -1.52 14.30
C GLY A 112 -8.74 -2.77 13.42
N THR A 113 -9.83 -2.85 12.66
CA THR A 113 -10.06 -3.96 11.73
C THR A 113 -9.30 -3.73 10.42
N LEU A 114 -8.89 -4.82 9.76
CA LEU A 114 -8.35 -4.73 8.41
C LEU A 114 -9.37 -4.11 7.44
N GLN A 115 -10.68 -4.36 7.62
CA GLN A 115 -11.71 -3.80 6.75
C GLN A 115 -11.76 -2.27 6.79
N ASP A 116 -11.70 -1.67 7.98
CA ASP A 116 -11.74 -0.21 8.13
C ASP A 116 -10.49 0.45 7.53
N PHE A 117 -9.32 -0.18 7.74
CA PHE A 117 -8.07 0.23 7.12
C PHE A 117 -8.17 0.19 5.58
N LEU A 118 -8.60 -0.95 5.01
CA LEU A 118 -8.75 -1.11 3.57
C LEU A 118 -9.81 -0.19 2.98
N THR A 119 -10.87 0.13 3.72
CA THR A 119 -11.88 1.12 3.30
C THR A 119 -11.27 2.52 3.17
N THR A 120 -10.41 2.91 4.11
CA THR A 120 -9.66 4.18 4.04
C THR A 120 -8.73 4.19 2.82
N VAL A 121 -8.01 3.10 2.57
CA VAL A 121 -7.16 2.94 1.38
C VAL A 121 -7.98 3.05 0.10
N LYS A 122 -9.13 2.37 0.02
CA LYS A 122 -10.02 2.44 -1.15
C LYS A 122 -10.47 3.86 -1.45
N GLN A 123 -10.93 4.59 -0.43
CA GLN A 123 -11.39 5.97 -0.59
C GLN A 123 -10.28 6.88 -1.14
N TRP A 124 -9.06 6.72 -0.63
CA TRP A 124 -7.91 7.45 -1.17
C TRP A 124 -7.61 7.05 -2.61
N MET A 125 -7.57 5.75 -2.91
CA MET A 125 -7.33 5.28 -4.27
C MET A 125 -8.40 5.77 -5.24
N ASP A 126 -9.67 5.81 -4.88
CA ASP A 126 -10.75 6.34 -5.74
C ASP A 126 -10.57 7.83 -6.06
N SER A 127 -10.06 8.59 -5.10
CA SER A 127 -9.76 10.01 -5.27
C SER A 127 -8.48 10.25 -6.07
N ASN A 128 -7.64 9.22 -6.23
CA ASN A 128 -6.32 9.30 -6.85
C ASN A 128 -6.15 8.22 -7.94
N PRO A 129 -6.78 8.38 -9.13
CA PRO A 129 -6.85 7.33 -10.15
C PRO A 129 -5.52 7.05 -10.87
N ASN A 130 -4.53 7.93 -10.75
CA ASN A 130 -3.22 7.80 -11.38
C ASN A 130 -2.15 7.19 -10.46
N GLU A 131 -2.60 6.57 -9.36
CA GLU A 131 -1.73 6.01 -8.33
C GLU A 131 -1.78 4.48 -8.34
N VAL A 132 -0.59 3.88 -8.33
CA VAL A 132 -0.36 2.46 -8.11
C VAL A 132 0.17 2.28 -6.69
N LEU A 133 -0.52 1.44 -5.92
CA LEU A 133 -0.24 1.19 -4.51
C LEU A 133 0.13 -0.28 -4.26
N SER A 134 1.02 -0.49 -3.30
CA SER A 134 1.32 -1.82 -2.75
C SER A 134 0.82 -1.95 -1.32
N LEU A 135 0.31 -3.13 -0.96
CA LEU A 135 0.08 -3.54 0.42
C LEU A 135 0.98 -4.73 0.74
N LEU A 136 1.55 -4.75 1.93
CA LEU A 136 2.26 -5.91 2.46
C LEU A 136 1.59 -6.34 3.77
N ILE A 137 1.02 -7.54 3.78
CA ILE A 137 0.32 -8.10 4.93
C ILE A 137 1.20 -9.19 5.55
N VAL A 138 1.65 -8.93 6.77
CA VAL A 138 2.32 -9.92 7.63
C VAL A 138 1.22 -10.73 8.33
N ASN A 139 0.94 -11.91 7.80
CA ASN A 139 -0.10 -12.85 8.20
C ASN A 139 0.36 -13.72 9.37
N ILE A 140 0.51 -13.11 10.55
CA ILE A 140 1.14 -13.74 11.71
C ILE A 140 0.44 -15.04 12.13
N ASP A 141 -0.89 -15.05 12.08
CA ASP A 141 -1.68 -16.22 12.52
C ASP A 141 -1.87 -17.27 11.41
N ASN A 142 -1.16 -17.15 10.28
CA ASN A 142 -1.22 -18.07 9.14
C ASN A 142 -2.66 -18.34 8.65
N LEU A 143 -3.50 -17.30 8.63
CA LEU A 143 -4.85 -17.41 8.10
C LEU A 143 -4.80 -17.80 6.62
N PRO A 144 -5.67 -18.71 6.14
CA PRO A 144 -5.77 -18.99 4.71
C PRO A 144 -6.07 -17.72 3.92
N ALA A 145 -5.49 -17.55 2.73
CA ALA A 145 -5.74 -16.41 1.84
C ALA A 145 -7.25 -16.12 1.63
N ALA A 146 -8.08 -17.17 1.55
CA ALA A 146 -9.53 -17.07 1.43
C ALA A 146 -10.23 -16.32 2.58
N SER A 147 -9.56 -16.17 3.73
CA SER A 147 -10.07 -15.38 4.87
C SER A 147 -10.01 -13.87 4.60
N TYR A 148 -9.08 -13.43 3.74
CA TYR A 148 -8.87 -12.03 3.37
C TYR A 148 -9.79 -11.58 2.23
N ASP A 149 -10.15 -12.49 1.32
CA ASP A 149 -10.98 -12.17 0.14
C ASP A 149 -12.31 -11.47 0.47
N PRO A 150 -13.12 -11.91 1.46
CA PRO A 150 -14.32 -11.18 1.86
C PRO A 150 -14.05 -9.76 2.36
N VAL A 151 -12.91 -9.54 3.04
CA VAL A 151 -12.52 -8.22 3.57
C VAL A 151 -12.14 -7.27 2.42
N PHE A 152 -11.38 -7.76 1.44
CA PHE A 152 -11.03 -7.02 0.23
C PHE A 152 -12.27 -6.67 -0.61
N LYS A 153 -13.20 -7.61 -0.77
CA LYS A 153 -14.49 -7.40 -1.45
C LYS A 153 -15.38 -6.41 -0.73
N ALA A 154 -15.45 -6.47 0.61
CA ALA A 154 -16.22 -5.52 1.41
C ALA A 154 -15.68 -4.09 1.27
N ALA A 155 -14.37 -3.91 1.20
CA ALA A 155 -13.73 -2.63 0.91
C ALA A 155 -13.78 -2.25 -0.59
N GLY A 156 -14.13 -3.18 -1.48
CA GLY A 156 -14.14 -3.00 -2.94
C GLY A 156 -12.75 -2.93 -3.59
N LEU A 157 -11.70 -3.35 -2.88
CA LEU A 157 -10.32 -3.34 -3.40
C LEU A 157 -10.04 -4.50 -4.35
N ASP A 158 -10.77 -5.61 -4.25
CA ASP A 158 -10.68 -6.76 -5.16
C ASP A 158 -10.78 -6.34 -6.64
N THR A 159 -11.58 -5.32 -6.94
CA THR A 159 -11.75 -4.78 -8.30
C THR A 159 -10.51 -4.04 -8.81
N LEU A 160 -9.70 -3.47 -7.92
CA LEU A 160 -8.46 -2.75 -8.23
C LEU A 160 -7.22 -3.65 -8.16
N SER A 161 -7.34 -4.83 -7.57
CA SER A 161 -6.18 -5.72 -7.36
C SER A 161 -5.69 -6.36 -8.64
N TYR A 162 -4.37 -6.30 -8.85
CA TYR A 162 -3.66 -6.98 -9.91
C TYR A 162 -3.41 -8.45 -9.55
N ALA A 163 -3.70 -9.34 -10.52
CA ALA A 163 -3.39 -10.76 -10.44
C ALA A 163 -2.33 -11.08 -11.51
N PRO A 164 -1.13 -11.56 -11.14
CA PRO A 164 -0.10 -11.94 -12.09
C PRO A 164 -0.46 -13.24 -12.82
N PRO A 165 0.14 -13.49 -14.00
CA PRO A 165 -0.09 -14.71 -14.76
C PRO A 165 0.53 -15.97 -14.11
N THR A 166 1.52 -15.79 -13.23
CA THR A 166 2.25 -16.88 -12.56
C THR A 166 2.51 -16.53 -11.10
N LEU A 167 2.76 -17.56 -10.27
CA LEU A 167 3.05 -17.41 -8.84
C LEU A 167 4.30 -16.58 -8.55
N THR A 168 5.34 -16.81 -9.36
CA THR A 168 6.62 -16.13 -9.24
C THR A 168 6.81 -15.25 -10.47
N MET A 169 7.16 -13.99 -10.22
CA MET A 169 7.49 -13.01 -11.25
C MET A 169 8.89 -12.46 -10.97
N PRO A 170 9.83 -12.50 -11.93
CA PRO A 170 11.08 -11.77 -11.78
C PRO A 170 10.78 -10.26 -11.75
N ALA A 171 11.67 -9.45 -11.15
CA ALA A 171 11.55 -7.99 -11.08
C ALA A 171 11.32 -7.35 -12.45
N THR A 172 11.90 -7.92 -13.52
CA THR A 172 11.71 -7.44 -14.91
C THR A 172 10.39 -7.88 -15.55
N GLY A 173 9.65 -8.79 -14.93
CA GLY A 173 8.40 -9.37 -15.47
C GLY A 173 7.14 -8.59 -15.11
N TRP A 174 7.23 -7.60 -14.21
CA TRP A 174 6.05 -6.85 -13.77
C TRP A 174 5.58 -5.84 -14.83
N PRO A 175 4.26 -5.58 -14.93
CA PRO A 175 3.74 -4.56 -15.84
C PRO A 175 4.28 -3.15 -15.54
N THR A 176 4.14 -2.23 -16.50
CA THR A 176 4.46 -0.82 -16.24
C THR A 176 3.37 -0.14 -15.41
N LEU A 177 3.71 0.92 -14.68
CA LEU A 177 2.70 1.67 -13.91
C LEU A 177 1.56 2.18 -14.80
N GLY A 178 1.90 2.67 -16.00
CA GLY A 178 0.89 3.11 -16.98
C GLY A 178 -0.08 1.99 -17.33
N SER A 179 0.40 0.77 -17.58
CA SER A 179 -0.48 -0.37 -17.89
C SER A 179 -1.34 -0.82 -16.69
N LEU A 180 -0.82 -0.72 -15.47
CA LEU A 180 -1.61 -0.99 -14.25
C LEU A 180 -2.73 0.03 -14.06
N ILE A 181 -2.46 1.32 -14.31
CA ILE A 181 -3.47 2.38 -14.25
C ILE A 181 -4.49 2.22 -15.38
N ASP A 182 -4.03 2.02 -16.62
CA ASP A 182 -4.91 1.91 -17.81
C ASP A 182 -5.87 0.71 -17.71
N SER A 183 -5.43 -0.38 -17.08
CA SER A 183 -6.26 -1.56 -16.83
C SER A 183 -7.16 -1.45 -15.60
N GLY A 184 -7.00 -0.40 -14.79
CA GLY A 184 -7.64 -0.25 -13.49
C GLY A 184 -7.11 -1.20 -12.40
N LYS A 185 -6.10 -2.02 -12.71
CA LYS A 185 -5.48 -3.00 -11.80
C LYS A 185 -4.26 -2.40 -11.10
N ARG A 186 -4.53 -1.41 -10.25
CA ARG A 186 -3.55 -0.49 -9.66
C ARG A 186 -3.25 -0.75 -8.19
N LEU A 187 -3.66 -1.90 -7.65
CA LEU A 187 -3.29 -2.37 -6.32
C LEU A 187 -2.53 -3.70 -6.42
N LEU A 188 -1.35 -3.79 -5.80
CA LEU A 188 -0.60 -5.03 -5.65
C LEU A 188 -0.58 -5.39 -4.17
N THR A 189 -0.95 -6.61 -3.79
CA THR A 189 -0.99 -7.03 -2.39
C THR A 189 -0.13 -8.26 -2.19
N PHE A 190 0.87 -8.15 -1.32
CA PHE A 190 1.75 -9.24 -0.92
C PHE A 190 1.32 -9.74 0.46
N LEU A 191 1.37 -11.05 0.65
CA LEU A 191 1.04 -11.76 1.87
C LEU A 191 2.26 -12.65 2.22
N ASP A 192 2.84 -12.46 3.39
CA ASP A 192 4.10 -13.12 3.79
C ASP A 192 3.97 -14.66 3.86
N ASN A 193 2.78 -15.13 4.26
CA ASN A 193 2.47 -16.52 4.52
C ASN A 193 1.06 -16.91 4.07
N ALA A 194 0.90 -18.17 3.70
CA ALA A 194 -0.38 -18.79 3.31
C ALA A 194 -1.12 -18.11 2.14
N ALA A 195 -0.38 -17.41 1.26
CA ALA A 195 -0.87 -17.00 -0.04
C ALA A 195 -1.21 -18.21 -0.91
N ASP A 196 -2.30 -18.11 -1.67
CA ASP A 196 -2.73 -19.15 -2.60
C ASP A 196 -3.47 -18.51 -3.78
N LEU A 197 -2.78 -18.42 -4.92
CA LEU A 197 -3.32 -17.79 -6.12
C LEU A 197 -4.47 -18.58 -6.76
N ASN A 198 -4.68 -19.86 -6.38
CA ASN A 198 -5.82 -20.61 -6.88
C ASN A 198 -7.11 -20.22 -6.16
N SER A 199 -7.03 -19.82 -4.87
CA SER A 199 -8.18 -19.37 -4.10
C SER A 199 -8.39 -17.86 -4.20
N VAL A 200 -7.33 -17.05 -4.06
CA VAL A 200 -7.39 -15.59 -4.14
C VAL A 200 -6.26 -15.07 -5.05
N PRO A 201 -6.50 -14.97 -6.37
CA PRO A 201 -5.45 -14.73 -7.39
C PRO A 201 -4.68 -13.41 -7.28
N TYR A 202 -5.13 -12.49 -6.43
CA TYR A 202 -4.53 -11.17 -6.27
C TYR A 202 -3.81 -10.99 -4.92
N LEU A 203 -3.76 -12.02 -4.07
CA LEU A 203 -2.95 -12.04 -2.86
C LEU A 203 -1.66 -12.83 -3.13
N LEU A 204 -0.60 -12.09 -3.37
CA LEU A 204 0.66 -12.59 -3.91
C LEU A 204 1.52 -13.11 -2.76
N ASP A 205 2.17 -14.27 -2.91
CA ASP A 205 3.16 -14.71 -1.92
C ASP A 205 4.35 -13.75 -1.96
N GLU A 206 4.63 -13.11 -0.82
CA GLU A 206 5.74 -12.17 -0.70
C GLU A 206 7.06 -12.88 -1.05
N PHE A 207 7.41 -13.95 -0.33
CA PHE A 207 8.77 -14.49 -0.38
C PHE A 207 9.13 -15.21 -1.67
N THR A 208 8.19 -15.50 -2.55
CA THR A 208 8.45 -15.93 -3.93
C THR A 208 8.65 -14.76 -4.89
N ASN A 209 8.20 -13.54 -4.56
CA ASN A 209 8.28 -12.35 -5.43
C ASN A 209 9.22 -11.25 -4.91
N ILE A 210 9.43 -11.19 -3.59
CA ILE A 210 10.18 -10.19 -2.84
C ILE A 210 11.05 -10.94 -1.83
N TRP A 211 12.33 -10.61 -1.74
CA TRP A 211 13.12 -10.92 -0.55
C TRP A 211 13.34 -9.65 0.26
N GLU A 212 13.76 -9.80 1.51
CA GLU A 212 14.03 -8.64 2.37
C GLU A 212 15.30 -8.79 3.23
N THR A 213 15.80 -7.63 3.68
CA THR A 213 16.90 -7.52 4.65
C THR A 213 16.41 -7.78 6.08
N ALA A 214 17.35 -7.89 7.02
CA ALA A 214 16.99 -8.08 8.43
C ALA A 214 16.17 -6.91 8.99
N PHE A 215 15.22 -7.22 9.86
CA PHE A 215 14.42 -6.29 10.66
C PHE A 215 14.83 -6.37 12.15
N ASN A 216 14.25 -5.53 13.00
CA ASN A 216 14.61 -5.38 14.42
C ASN A 216 16.09 -5.00 14.65
N VAL A 217 16.63 -4.17 13.76
CA VAL A 217 18.01 -3.72 13.79
C VAL A 217 18.18 -2.67 14.88
N VAL A 218 19.07 -2.91 15.83
CA VAL A 218 19.34 -1.99 16.98
C VAL A 218 20.68 -1.28 16.92
N ASP A 219 21.51 -1.65 15.94
CA ASP A 219 22.75 -0.97 15.59
C ASP A 219 22.52 -0.24 14.27
N PRO A 220 22.81 1.07 14.13
CA PRO A 220 22.61 1.84 12.90
C PRO A 220 23.56 1.45 11.75
N THR A 221 23.84 0.16 11.61
CA THR A 221 24.63 -0.48 10.56
C THR A 221 23.69 -1.39 9.77
N PHE A 222 22.96 -0.82 8.81
CA PHE A 222 22.08 -1.58 7.92
C PHE A 222 22.90 -2.25 6.82
N ASP A 223 22.79 -3.57 6.71
CA ASP A 223 23.38 -4.36 5.62
C ASP A 223 22.36 -4.62 4.50
N CYS A 224 22.82 -5.10 3.34
CA CYS A 224 21.94 -5.53 2.26
C CYS A 224 21.90 -7.07 2.10
N ASN A 225 22.04 -7.81 3.18
CA ASN A 225 22.01 -9.27 3.13
C ASN A 225 20.58 -9.79 2.95
N VAL A 226 20.44 -10.87 2.18
CA VAL A 226 19.17 -11.59 2.09
C VAL A 226 18.87 -12.23 3.44
N ASN A 227 17.77 -11.83 4.08
CA ASN A 227 17.32 -12.41 5.35
C ASN A 227 16.22 -13.46 5.14
N ARG A 228 15.15 -13.11 4.42
CA ARG A 228 14.02 -14.02 4.12
C ARG A 228 13.72 -14.07 2.63
N THR A 229 13.58 -15.29 2.09
CA THR A 229 13.12 -15.57 0.72
C THR A 229 12.67 -17.03 0.58
N LYS A 230 11.77 -17.30 -0.37
CA LYS A 230 11.36 -18.62 -0.88
C LYS A 230 11.68 -18.78 -2.39
N GLY A 231 12.33 -17.80 -3.00
CA GLY A 231 12.66 -17.77 -4.43
C GLY A 231 14.13 -17.45 -4.70
N ASP A 232 14.43 -17.00 -5.92
CA ASP A 232 15.78 -16.61 -6.32
C ASP A 232 16.01 -15.11 -6.09
N PRO A 233 16.79 -14.72 -5.06
CA PRO A 233 16.97 -13.31 -4.71
C PRO A 233 17.66 -12.47 -5.80
N THR A 234 18.34 -13.12 -6.76
CA THR A 234 18.98 -12.42 -7.88
C THR A 234 17.96 -11.92 -8.92
N THR A 235 16.76 -12.50 -8.94
CA THR A 235 15.71 -12.17 -9.92
C THR A 235 14.48 -11.52 -9.30
N GLN A 236 14.20 -11.75 -8.01
CA GLN A 236 13.05 -11.20 -7.28
C GLN A 236 13.11 -9.68 -7.15
N MET A 237 11.98 -9.03 -6.83
CA MET A 237 12.05 -7.69 -6.23
C MET A 237 12.65 -7.79 -4.83
N PHE A 238 13.00 -6.66 -4.20
CA PHE A 238 13.40 -6.68 -2.80
C PHE A 238 12.99 -5.46 -2.01
N LEU A 239 12.78 -5.70 -0.72
CA LEU A 239 12.42 -4.73 0.29
C LEU A 239 13.60 -4.57 1.26
N ILE A 240 13.96 -3.34 1.58
CA ILE A 240 14.88 -3.08 2.68
C ILE A 240 14.07 -2.67 3.91
N ASN A 241 14.31 -3.36 5.01
CA ASN A 241 13.84 -2.97 6.33
C ASN A 241 14.79 -1.88 6.85
N HIS A 242 14.35 -0.62 6.82
CA HIS A 242 15.15 0.53 7.21
C HIS A 242 14.44 1.36 8.28
N PHE A 243 14.24 0.72 9.42
CA PHE A 243 13.79 1.33 10.67
C PHE A 243 14.74 0.86 11.78
N LEU A 244 15.16 1.81 12.62
CA LEU A 244 16.09 1.53 13.71
C LEU A 244 15.30 1.33 14.98
N ASP A 245 15.59 0.24 15.68
CA ASP A 245 15.03 -0.04 16.99
C ASP A 245 16.03 0.28 18.11
N LYS A 246 15.50 0.40 19.32
CA LYS A 246 16.26 0.32 20.56
C LYS A 246 15.67 -0.74 21.46
N MET A 247 16.52 -1.33 22.29
CA MET A 247 16.07 -2.31 23.27
C MET A 247 15.48 -1.59 24.49
N LEU A 248 14.19 -1.82 24.75
CA LEU A 248 13.50 -1.37 25.95
C LEU A 248 12.92 -2.58 26.68
N LEU A 249 13.36 -2.81 27.92
CA LEU A 249 12.95 -3.98 28.73
C LEU A 249 13.15 -5.33 28.00
N GLY A 250 14.19 -5.41 27.17
CA GLY A 250 14.50 -6.62 26.40
C GLY A 250 13.64 -6.83 25.16
N GLN A 251 12.83 -5.84 24.76
CA GLN A 251 12.07 -5.85 23.51
C GLN A 251 12.56 -4.75 22.57
N PRO A 252 12.65 -5.01 21.26
CA PRO A 252 12.89 -3.95 20.29
C PRO A 252 11.66 -3.04 20.22
N VAL A 253 11.92 -1.73 20.23
CA VAL A 253 10.90 -0.69 19.98
C VAL A 253 11.50 0.36 19.04
N PRO A 254 10.69 1.03 18.21
CA PRO A 254 11.19 2.06 17.30
C PRO A 254 12.01 3.14 18.02
N ASP A 255 13.21 3.44 17.51
CA ASP A 255 14.07 4.48 18.04
C ASP A 255 13.76 5.86 17.43
N ILE A 256 12.63 6.42 17.83
CA ILE A 256 12.16 7.73 17.35
C ILE A 256 13.16 8.87 17.60
N ASP A 257 14.02 8.76 18.63
CA ASP A 257 15.07 9.75 18.93
C ASP A 257 16.12 9.82 17.83
N LYS A 258 16.24 8.74 17.04
CA LYS A 258 17.15 8.60 15.90
C LYS A 258 16.45 8.69 14.55
N ALA A 259 15.12 8.81 14.50
CA ALA A 259 14.36 8.81 13.25
C ALA A 259 14.86 9.88 12.24
N ASN A 260 15.23 11.08 12.68
CA ASN A 260 15.82 12.10 11.78
C ASN A 260 17.16 11.66 11.16
N GLN A 261 17.97 10.87 11.88
CA GLN A 261 19.24 10.33 11.38
C GLN A 261 18.99 9.12 10.48
N THR A 262 18.16 8.18 10.93
CA THR A 262 17.79 6.97 10.18
C THR A 262 17.17 7.34 8.84
N ASN A 263 16.17 8.22 8.83
CA ASN A 263 15.46 8.60 7.61
C ASN A 263 16.23 9.59 6.71
N ALA A 264 17.44 10.02 7.09
CA ALA A 264 18.20 11.01 6.33
C ALA A 264 18.68 10.48 4.96
N ALA A 265 18.82 11.39 4.01
CA ALA A 265 19.37 11.06 2.69
C ALA A 265 20.88 10.80 2.71
N THR A 266 21.60 11.30 3.71
CA THR A 266 23.04 11.11 3.85
C THR A 266 23.42 10.99 5.32
N GLY A 267 24.61 10.45 5.59
CA GLY A 267 25.14 10.28 6.93
C GLY A 267 25.12 8.83 7.41
N VAL A 268 25.85 8.56 8.48
CA VAL A 268 25.95 7.20 9.03
C VAL A 268 24.59 6.71 9.51
N GLY A 269 24.22 5.50 9.11
CA GLY A 269 22.96 4.85 9.46
C GLY A 269 21.74 5.38 8.70
N SER A 270 21.94 6.24 7.70
CA SER A 270 20.86 6.88 6.97
C SER A 270 20.31 6.02 5.82
N LEU A 271 19.07 6.26 5.42
CA LEU A 271 18.40 5.53 4.33
C LEU A 271 19.19 5.62 3.03
N GLY A 272 19.67 6.80 2.67
CA GLY A 272 20.46 6.96 1.46
C GLY A 272 21.77 6.18 1.47
N VAL A 273 22.41 5.99 2.64
CA VAL A 273 23.58 5.10 2.76
C VAL A 273 23.17 3.64 2.56
N HIS A 274 22.08 3.18 3.19
CA HIS A 274 21.59 1.81 3.04
C HIS A 274 21.22 1.49 1.58
N VAL A 275 20.53 2.40 0.88
CA VAL A 275 20.21 2.26 -0.55
C VAL A 275 21.48 2.15 -1.39
N ASN A 276 22.48 2.99 -1.14
CA ASN A 276 23.75 2.94 -1.88
C ASN A 276 24.52 1.63 -1.63
N THR A 277 24.52 1.11 -0.40
CA THR A 277 25.08 -0.20 -0.08
C THR A 277 24.38 -1.29 -0.89
N CYS A 278 23.05 -1.30 -0.89
CA CYS A 278 22.28 -2.29 -1.67
C CYS A 278 22.54 -2.22 -3.17
N VAL A 279 22.65 -1.01 -3.74
CA VAL A 279 23.00 -0.83 -5.15
C VAL A 279 24.40 -1.37 -5.45
N ALA A 280 25.36 -1.15 -4.55
CA ALA A 280 26.72 -1.68 -4.71
C ALA A 280 26.77 -3.21 -4.64
N ASP A 281 26.01 -3.81 -3.73
CA ASP A 281 26.00 -5.26 -3.50
C ASP A 281 25.23 -6.04 -4.57
N HIS A 282 24.09 -5.49 -5.04
CA HIS A 282 23.16 -6.20 -5.93
C HIS A 282 23.12 -5.65 -7.37
N GLY A 283 23.79 -4.52 -7.64
CA GLY A 283 23.82 -3.90 -8.96
C GLY A 283 22.51 -3.25 -9.40
N ARG A 284 21.53 -3.13 -8.50
CA ARG A 284 20.20 -2.54 -8.74
C ARG A 284 19.63 -1.96 -7.45
N PRO A 285 18.72 -0.97 -7.53
CA PRO A 285 18.12 -0.40 -6.34
C PRO A 285 17.05 -1.31 -5.71
N PRO A 286 16.78 -1.16 -4.40
CA PRO A 286 15.64 -1.78 -3.74
C PRO A 286 14.31 -1.37 -4.40
N ASN A 287 13.32 -2.26 -4.38
CA ASN A 287 11.98 -1.94 -4.83
C ASN A 287 11.16 -1.25 -3.73
N PHE A 288 11.41 -1.58 -2.46
CA PHE A 288 10.68 -0.99 -1.34
C PHE A 288 11.65 -0.52 -0.25
N LEU A 289 11.48 0.73 0.18
CA LEU A 289 12.20 1.34 1.29
C LEU A 289 11.23 1.41 2.47
N LEU A 290 11.22 0.39 3.33
CA LEU A 290 10.28 0.32 4.44
C LEU A 290 10.83 1.07 5.66
N VAL A 291 10.11 2.10 6.12
CA VAL A 291 10.59 3.01 7.17
C VAL A 291 9.54 3.24 8.27
N ASP A 292 10.02 3.59 9.46
CA ASP A 292 9.23 4.15 10.56
C ASP A 292 9.30 5.69 10.52
N PHE A 293 8.22 6.35 10.95
CA PHE A 293 8.15 7.80 11.13
C PHE A 293 8.67 8.58 9.92
N TYR A 294 8.14 8.26 8.74
CA TYR A 294 8.63 8.74 7.44
C TYR A 294 8.77 10.27 7.34
N GLU A 295 7.99 11.00 8.13
CA GLU A 295 7.98 12.46 8.24
C GLU A 295 9.23 13.04 8.90
N TYR A 296 9.95 12.24 9.70
CA TYR A 296 11.23 12.63 10.28
C TYR A 296 12.29 12.68 9.17
N GLY A 297 13.06 13.77 9.12
CA GLY A 297 13.94 14.09 8.00
C GLY A 297 13.30 15.00 6.94
N GLY A 298 12.03 15.40 7.10
CA GLY A 298 11.41 16.46 6.30
C GLY A 298 11.29 16.12 4.82
N GLY A 299 11.01 14.84 4.51
CA GLY A 299 10.87 14.34 3.14
C GLY A 299 12.13 13.73 2.54
N SER A 300 13.21 13.62 3.30
CA SER A 300 14.46 12.97 2.86
C SER A 300 14.25 11.56 2.31
N VAL A 301 13.33 10.77 2.87
CA VAL A 301 13.03 9.42 2.37
C VAL A 301 12.48 9.43 0.94
N PHE A 302 11.65 10.42 0.62
CA PHE A 302 11.10 10.60 -0.72
C PHE A 302 12.14 11.18 -1.68
N GLN A 303 13.04 12.05 -1.21
CA GLN A 303 14.19 12.50 -1.99
C GLN A 303 15.07 11.31 -2.40
N VAL A 304 15.39 10.40 -1.47
CA VAL A 304 16.19 9.19 -1.77
C VAL A 304 15.51 8.33 -2.83
N ALA A 305 14.20 8.08 -2.70
CA ALA A 305 13.46 7.32 -3.69
C ALA A 305 13.40 8.03 -5.06
N ALA A 306 13.24 9.35 -5.08
CA ALA A 306 13.23 10.12 -6.33
C ALA A 306 14.59 10.08 -7.03
N ASP A 307 15.68 10.27 -6.28
CA ASP A 307 17.06 10.25 -6.80
C ASP A 307 17.38 8.91 -7.43
N ILE A 308 17.08 7.80 -6.75
CA ILE A 308 17.39 6.46 -7.26
C ILE A 308 16.47 6.03 -8.40
N ASN A 309 15.27 6.60 -8.48
CA ASN A 309 14.39 6.47 -9.64
C ASN A 309 14.78 7.40 -10.79
N GLY A 310 15.68 8.37 -10.59
CA GLY A 310 16.04 9.35 -11.61
C GLY A 310 14.90 10.30 -11.99
N VAL A 311 14.05 10.66 -11.02
CA VAL A 311 12.96 11.62 -11.18
C VAL A 311 13.16 12.82 -10.25
N PRO A 312 12.66 14.03 -10.60
CA PRO A 312 12.85 15.21 -9.75
C PRO A 312 11.99 15.14 -8.48
N TYR A 313 12.57 15.46 -7.31
CA TYR A 313 11.81 15.66 -6.08
C TYR A 313 11.48 17.13 -5.86
N ASN A 314 10.24 17.53 -6.16
CA ASN A 314 9.74 18.89 -5.99
C ASN A 314 8.32 18.85 -5.41
N PRO A 315 8.16 18.50 -4.12
CA PRO A 315 6.83 18.36 -3.53
C PRO A 315 6.08 19.69 -3.58
N THR A 316 4.87 19.68 -4.14
CA THR A 316 4.00 20.87 -4.22
C THR A 316 3.38 21.20 -2.87
N THR A 317 3.21 20.19 -2.03
CA THR A 317 2.81 20.31 -0.63
C THR A 317 3.96 19.75 0.21
N PRO A 318 4.45 20.48 1.23
CA PRO A 318 5.43 19.94 2.15
C PRO A 318 4.93 18.64 2.78
N VAL A 319 5.84 17.69 2.98
CA VAL A 319 5.58 16.48 3.78
C VAL A 319 5.10 16.90 5.17
N ALA A 320 4.24 16.10 5.79
CA ALA A 320 3.80 16.34 7.16
C ALA A 320 4.99 16.60 8.11
N THR A 321 4.75 17.42 9.12
CA THR A 321 5.72 17.59 10.21
C THR A 321 5.45 16.56 11.29
N PRO A 322 6.49 16.03 11.97
CA PRO A 322 6.34 15.16 13.13
C PRO A 322 5.27 15.69 14.10
N ALA A 323 4.34 14.82 14.46
CA ALA A 323 3.30 15.14 15.41
C ALA A 323 3.92 15.30 16.80
N SER A 324 3.65 16.44 17.44
CA SER A 324 4.05 16.66 18.83
C SER A 324 2.96 16.17 19.78
N SER A 325 3.36 15.77 20.98
CA SER A 325 2.47 15.48 22.11
C SER A 325 1.78 16.74 22.65
N SER A 326 1.13 17.51 21.79
CA SER A 326 0.21 18.54 22.23
C SER A 326 -1.09 17.88 22.66
N ASN A 327 -1.55 18.21 23.87
CA ASN A 327 -2.77 17.73 24.51
C ASN A 327 -4.00 18.27 23.73
N GLY A 328 -4.23 17.77 22.52
CA GLY A 328 -5.25 18.21 21.59
C GLY A 328 -6.36 17.18 21.47
N SER A 329 -7.51 17.50 22.08
CA SER A 329 -8.75 16.72 22.06
C SER A 329 -9.05 16.14 20.67
N SER A 330 -9.33 14.85 20.63
CA SER A 330 -9.90 14.16 19.47
C SER A 330 -11.18 14.85 19.01
N THR A 331 -11.11 15.59 17.91
CA THR A 331 -12.32 16.01 17.18
C THR A 331 -12.69 14.92 16.20
N SER A 332 -13.52 13.99 16.67
CA SER A 332 -14.34 13.15 15.81
C SER A 332 -15.33 14.03 15.06
N GLY A 333 -15.01 14.39 13.81
CA GLY A 333 -15.93 15.10 12.93
C GLY A 333 -17.11 14.20 12.57
N THR A 334 -18.23 14.39 13.27
CA THR A 334 -19.55 13.92 12.83
C THR A 334 -20.35 15.16 12.45
N ASP A 335 -20.51 15.38 11.15
CA ASP A 335 -21.49 16.32 10.61
C ASP A 335 -22.89 15.75 10.84
N GLY A 336 -23.68 16.45 11.65
CA GLY A 336 -25.04 16.05 12.01
C GLY A 336 -25.78 17.18 12.71
N THR A 337 -26.59 17.89 11.93
CA THR A 337 -27.50 18.99 12.28
C THR A 337 -28.37 18.78 13.53
N GLY A 338 -28.57 19.84 14.33
CA GLY A 338 -29.71 19.96 15.24
C GLY A 338 -29.41 20.73 16.52
N GLY A 339 -29.73 22.03 16.54
CA GLY A 339 -29.55 22.88 17.72
C GLY A 339 -30.62 22.71 18.80
N VAL A 340 -30.22 22.80 20.07
CA VAL A 340 -31.00 23.33 21.20
C VAL A 340 -30.03 23.96 22.21
N THR A 341 -30.51 25.02 22.85
CA THR A 341 -29.86 26.10 23.61
C THR A 341 -29.63 25.85 25.12
N SER A 342 -28.56 26.47 25.66
CA SER A 342 -28.34 27.00 27.05
C SER A 342 -28.26 26.00 28.23
N LYS A 343 -27.44 26.15 29.30
CA LYS A 343 -26.81 27.28 30.04
C LYS A 343 -25.70 26.70 30.99
N PRO A 344 -24.78 27.51 31.57
CA PRO A 344 -23.60 27.03 32.30
C PRO A 344 -23.73 27.09 33.84
N LEU A 345 -23.12 26.11 34.52
CA LEU A 345 -22.80 26.05 35.96
C LEU A 345 -21.55 25.16 36.03
N GLY A 346 -20.46 25.38 36.76
CA GLY A 346 -20.00 26.36 37.73
C GLY A 346 -18.62 25.84 38.16
N GLY A 347 -17.66 26.73 38.41
CA GLY A 347 -16.27 26.36 38.69
C GLY A 347 -16.12 25.52 39.96
N GLY A 348 -15.24 24.52 39.88
CA GLY A 348 -14.80 23.71 41.02
C GLY A 348 -13.35 23.29 40.82
N SER A 349 -12.44 24.00 41.49
CA SER A 349 -11.02 23.67 41.62
C SER A 349 -10.86 22.41 42.48
N SER A 350 -10.11 21.40 42.00
CA SER A 350 -9.61 20.30 42.84
C SER A 350 -8.36 19.65 42.20
N THR A 351 -7.21 20.11 42.67
CA THR A 351 -5.99 19.34 43.02
C THR A 351 -5.62 18.10 42.19
N MET A 352 -4.45 18.20 41.54
CA MET A 352 -3.65 17.13 40.99
C MET A 352 -3.42 15.98 41.99
N HIS A 353 -3.83 14.77 41.63
CA HIS A 353 -3.18 13.54 42.07
C HIS A 353 -2.63 12.81 40.84
N ASN A 354 -1.34 13.01 40.63
CA ASN A 354 -0.55 12.33 39.62
C ASN A 354 0.21 11.22 40.37
N LEU A 355 -0.14 9.94 40.13
CA LEU A 355 0.67 8.75 40.40
C LEU A 355 -0.17 7.48 40.10
N SER A 356 0.44 6.54 39.36
CA SER A 356 -0.02 5.15 39.14
C SER A 356 -0.88 4.84 37.91
N ILE A 357 -0.34 5.05 36.70
CA ILE A 357 -0.80 4.34 35.47
C ILE A 357 0.34 3.49 34.84
N TYR A 358 1.59 3.64 35.27
CA TYR A 358 2.72 2.91 34.67
C TYR A 358 2.79 1.41 35.00
N SER A 359 2.19 0.91 36.09
CA SER A 359 2.38 -0.48 36.51
C SER A 359 1.54 -1.52 35.76
N HIS A 360 0.42 -1.13 35.14
CA HIS A 360 -0.50 -2.07 34.48
C HIS A 360 -0.18 -2.31 33.00
N LEU A 361 0.47 -1.35 32.32
CA LEU A 361 1.03 -1.58 30.98
C LEU A 361 2.23 -2.53 31.05
N LEU A 362 3.13 -2.35 32.05
CA LEU A 362 4.38 -3.10 32.19
C LEU A 362 4.22 -4.61 32.42
N SER A 363 3.14 -5.08 33.05
CA SER A 363 2.94 -6.52 33.30
C SER A 363 2.49 -7.30 32.06
N SER A 364 1.82 -6.64 31.11
CA SER A 364 1.36 -7.26 29.86
C SER A 364 2.51 -7.46 28.87
N PHE A 365 3.54 -6.60 28.92
CA PHE A 365 4.75 -6.73 28.10
C PHE A 365 5.59 -7.98 28.45
N ALA A 366 5.63 -8.38 29.72
CA ALA A 366 6.52 -9.47 30.17
C ALA A 366 5.94 -10.88 29.97
N LEU A 367 4.61 -11.04 29.96
CA LEU A 367 3.99 -12.38 29.87
C LEU A 367 3.77 -12.88 28.44
N LEU A 368 3.71 -12.01 27.42
CA LEU A 368 3.42 -12.43 26.04
C LEU A 368 4.66 -12.81 25.22
N ALA A 369 5.85 -12.32 25.61
CA ALA A 369 7.09 -12.47 24.82
C ALA A 369 7.76 -13.86 24.90
N ALA A 370 7.26 -14.78 25.73
CA ALA A 370 7.79 -16.15 25.81
C ALA A 370 7.21 -17.11 24.76
N ALA A 371 6.21 -16.67 23.98
CA ALA A 371 5.47 -17.56 23.06
C ALA A 371 5.71 -17.33 21.57
N THR A 372 6.42 -16.26 21.16
CA THR A 372 6.59 -15.88 19.74
C THR A 372 7.99 -16.09 19.17
N PHE A 373 8.95 -16.59 19.94
CA PHE A 373 10.25 -17.01 19.41
C PHE A 373 10.20 -18.48 19.00
N LEU A 374 9.71 -18.74 17.78
CA LEU A 374 9.96 -19.90 16.90
C LEU A 374 8.74 -20.10 15.98
N SER A 375 8.75 -19.48 14.81
CA SER A 375 8.18 -19.99 13.54
C SER A 375 8.61 -19.10 12.39
#